data_AF-A0A8S0V5R1-F1
#
_entry.id   AF-A0A8S0V5R1-F1
#
_cell.length_a   1.000
_cell.length_b   1.000
_cell.length_c   1.000
_cell.angle_alpha   90.00
_cell.angle_beta   90.00
_cell.angle_gamma   90.00
#
_symmetry.space_group_name_H-M   'P 1'
#
loop_
_entity.id
_entity.type
_entity.pdbx_description
1 polymer ?
#
loop_
_entity_poly.entity_id
_entity_poly.type
_entity_poly.pdbx_seq_one_letter_code
_entity_poly.pdbx_strand_id
1 'polypeptide(L)'
;MNESKNGWNLVHTFPRDSCDNYARCGPNGICRISQVPICECLKGFAPRFQKDWDVQDWSGGCVRITPINCQNGDGFLGVEANFPHRFQFQLNTSMSFNECKAQCSKSCSCTAFATPFIDGISGCLMWFGDLIDIREPPEADSKVNIYIRLPASELESNNVLGKKKKWPTKIIFILTAVGVLISALICGGILLKRRLTSKGEERKTEGLELPSFGLATVATATDNFSSKNMIGEGGFGPVYRGRLSDGQGVAVKRLSKTSRQDQDKRTILSWPKRFDIIMGIAHGFLYLHHDSRLKIIHRDIKTSNILLDEYLNPKISDFGLARIVGGGHDIERTKRVIGTYGYMAPEYAFDGKFSVKSDIFSMGVVLLEIVSGKKKVSDTWITVIAF
;
A
#
# COMPACT_ATOMS: atom_id res chain seq x y z
N MET A 1 3.13 -0.22 34.08
CA MET A 1 3.00 -1.62 34.52
C MET A 1 1.52 -1.93 34.71
N ASN A 2 0.99 -2.82 33.87
CA ASN A 2 -0.19 -3.61 34.16
C ASN A 2 0.07 -4.99 33.54
N GLU A 3 0.55 -5.91 34.37
CA GLU A 3 0.92 -7.27 34.01
C GLU A 3 -0.36 -8.12 33.91
N SER A 4 -0.92 -8.26 32.71
CA SER A 4 -1.86 -9.36 32.35
C SER A 4 -2.40 -9.34 30.90
N LYS A 5 -1.79 -8.60 29.96
CA LYS A 5 -2.11 -8.73 28.52
C LYS A 5 -0.87 -8.85 27.63
N ASN A 6 0.02 -9.80 27.94
CA ASN A 6 1.06 -10.25 27.01
C ASN A 6 0.51 -11.26 25.98
N GLY A 7 -0.71 -11.03 25.49
CA GLY A 7 -1.30 -11.78 24.40
C GLY A 7 -1.28 -10.92 23.15
N TRP A 8 -0.55 -11.35 22.12
CA TRP A 8 -0.66 -10.81 20.78
C TRP A 8 -2.13 -10.86 20.35
N ASN A 9 -2.77 -9.71 20.17
CA ASN A 9 -4.09 -9.67 19.56
C ASN A 9 -3.89 -9.66 18.04
N LEU A 10 -4.37 -10.72 17.39
CA LEU A 10 -4.39 -10.85 15.94
C LEU A 10 -5.33 -9.79 15.36
N VAL A 11 -4.77 -8.66 14.90
CA VAL A 11 -5.57 -7.54 14.36
C VAL A 11 -6.16 -7.91 13.00
N HIS A 12 -5.42 -8.63 12.16
CA HIS A 12 -5.91 -9.30 10.93
C HIS A 12 -4.90 -10.35 10.46
N THR A 13 -5.40 -11.49 9.96
CA THR A 13 -4.60 -12.53 9.29
C THR A 13 -4.78 -12.39 7.79
N PHE A 14 -3.71 -12.42 7.02
CA PHE A 14 -3.79 -12.52 5.56
C PHE A 14 -3.30 -13.90 5.09
N PRO A 15 -3.92 -14.47 4.04
CA PRO A 15 -5.11 -13.98 3.35
C PRO A 15 -6.35 -14.02 4.28
N ARG A 16 -7.12 -12.93 4.31
CA ARG A 16 -8.35 -12.84 5.12
C ARG A 16 -9.41 -13.79 4.59
N ASP A 17 -9.39 -14.02 3.29
CA ASP A 17 -10.29 -14.91 2.58
C ASP A 17 -9.62 -15.53 1.34
N SER A 18 -10.30 -16.47 0.70
CA SER A 18 -9.75 -17.17 -0.47
C SER A 18 -9.51 -16.26 -1.68
N CYS A 19 -10.14 -15.08 -1.75
CA CYS A 19 -9.99 -14.10 -2.81
C CYS A 19 -8.81 -13.14 -2.61
N ASP A 20 -8.14 -13.16 -1.44
CA ASP A 20 -6.87 -12.46 -1.24
C ASP A 20 -5.69 -13.16 -1.93
N ASN A 21 -5.88 -14.41 -2.41
CA ASN A 21 -4.90 -15.07 -3.27
C ASN A 21 -4.88 -14.40 -4.64
N TYR A 22 -3.71 -13.89 -5.04
CA TYR A 22 -3.53 -13.24 -6.34
C TYR A 22 -4.03 -14.11 -7.49
N ALA A 23 -4.82 -13.50 -8.38
CA ALA A 23 -5.37 -14.12 -9.57
C ALA A 23 -6.18 -15.41 -9.29
N ARG A 24 -6.87 -15.48 -8.13
CA ARG A 24 -7.65 -16.65 -7.71
C ARG A 24 -8.61 -17.20 -8.77
N CYS A 25 -9.26 -16.33 -9.53
CA CYS A 25 -10.24 -16.69 -10.56
C CYS A 25 -9.70 -16.59 -11.99
N GLY A 26 -8.38 -16.45 -12.14
CA GLY A 26 -7.71 -16.31 -13.43
C GLY A 26 -8.10 -15.04 -14.20
N PRO A 27 -7.68 -14.96 -15.48
CA PRO A 27 -8.03 -13.86 -16.38
C PRO A 27 -9.54 -13.68 -16.55
N ASN A 28 -10.03 -12.44 -16.56
CA ASN A 28 -11.44 -12.05 -16.78
C ASN A 28 -12.46 -12.73 -15.85
N GLY A 29 -12.01 -13.30 -14.73
CA GLY A 29 -12.84 -13.82 -13.64
C GLY A 29 -12.93 -12.82 -12.49
N ILE A 30 -14.03 -12.86 -11.74
CA ILE A 30 -14.26 -12.09 -10.52
C ILE A 30 -14.43 -13.02 -9.32
N CYS A 31 -13.73 -12.70 -8.22
CA CYS A 31 -13.81 -13.44 -6.97
C CYS A 31 -14.84 -12.83 -6.01
N ARG A 32 -15.80 -13.63 -5.55
CA ARG A 32 -16.89 -13.24 -4.65
C ARG A 32 -16.96 -14.21 -3.47
N ILE A 33 -16.48 -13.77 -2.32
CA ILE A 33 -16.51 -14.57 -1.08
C ILE A 33 -17.94 -14.89 -0.61
N SER A 34 -18.92 -14.11 -1.06
CA SER A 34 -20.33 -14.25 -0.71
C SER A 34 -21.07 -15.31 -1.54
N GLN A 35 -20.43 -15.90 -2.55
CA GLN A 35 -21.04 -16.80 -3.51
C GLN A 35 -20.34 -18.16 -3.57
N VAL A 36 -21.08 -19.19 -4.01
CA VAL A 36 -20.56 -20.52 -4.32
C VAL A 36 -21.07 -20.89 -5.72
N PRO A 37 -20.17 -21.13 -6.71
CA PRO A 37 -18.71 -21.07 -6.61
C PRO A 37 -18.17 -19.65 -6.35
N ILE A 38 -17.01 -19.55 -5.69
CA ILE A 38 -16.41 -18.25 -5.30
C ILE A 38 -15.85 -17.47 -6.50
N CYS A 39 -15.71 -18.12 -7.66
CA CYS A 39 -15.25 -17.51 -8.90
C CYS A 39 -16.35 -17.56 -9.94
N GLU A 40 -16.54 -16.43 -10.62
CA GLU A 40 -17.51 -16.26 -11.71
C GLU A 40 -16.81 -15.54 -12.87
N CYS A 41 -17.18 -15.85 -14.11
CA CYS A 41 -16.74 -15.06 -15.25
C CYS A 41 -17.46 -13.71 -15.27
N LEU A 42 -16.77 -12.65 -15.68
CA LEU A 42 -17.42 -11.37 -15.93
C LEU A 42 -18.49 -11.51 -17.02
N LYS A 43 -19.55 -10.70 -16.97
CA LYS A 43 -20.62 -10.72 -17.99
C LYS A 43 -20.02 -10.54 -19.40
N GLY A 44 -20.42 -11.40 -20.34
CA GLY A 44 -19.86 -11.45 -21.70
C GLY A 44 -18.60 -12.32 -21.85
N PHE A 45 -18.19 -13.00 -20.78
CA PHE A 45 -17.09 -13.96 -20.76
C PHE A 45 -17.58 -15.33 -20.28
N ALA A 46 -16.91 -16.39 -20.73
CA ALA A 46 -17.17 -17.76 -20.33
C ALA A 46 -15.86 -18.47 -19.96
N PRO A 47 -15.89 -19.54 -19.15
CA PRO A 47 -14.70 -20.31 -18.80
C PRO A 47 -13.92 -20.72 -20.05
N ARG A 48 -12.60 -20.55 -20.04
CA ARG A 48 -11.74 -21.02 -21.13
C ARG A 48 -11.86 -22.53 -21.30
N PHE A 49 -11.89 -23.25 -20.19
CA PHE A 49 -12.07 -24.69 -20.13
C PHE A 49 -13.13 -25.00 -19.08
N GLN A 50 -14.35 -25.32 -19.54
CA GLN A 50 -15.47 -25.61 -18.65
C GLN A 50 -15.17 -26.78 -17.69
N LYS A 51 -14.48 -27.81 -18.19
CA LYS A 51 -14.10 -29.00 -17.41
C LYS A 51 -13.25 -28.67 -16.18
N ASP A 52 -12.36 -27.70 -16.29
CA ASP A 52 -11.49 -27.26 -15.19
C ASP A 52 -12.32 -26.50 -14.15
N TRP A 53 -13.22 -25.64 -14.61
CA TRP A 53 -14.13 -24.88 -13.75
C TRP A 53 -15.14 -25.78 -13.02
N ASP A 54 -15.60 -26.87 -13.65
CA ASP A 54 -16.50 -27.86 -13.05
C ASP A 54 -15.84 -28.58 -11.85
N VAL A 55 -14.50 -28.72 -11.88
CA VAL A 55 -13.70 -29.26 -10.77
C VAL A 55 -13.06 -28.19 -9.90
N GLN A 56 -13.54 -26.94 -9.99
CA GLN A 56 -13.08 -25.78 -9.21
C GLN A 56 -11.61 -25.36 -9.46
N ASP A 57 -11.06 -25.68 -10.62
CA ASP A 57 -9.82 -25.08 -11.12
C ASP A 57 -10.14 -23.90 -12.03
N TRP A 58 -9.96 -22.69 -11.49
CA TRP A 58 -10.23 -21.44 -12.20
C TRP A 58 -8.98 -20.82 -12.84
N SER A 59 -7.83 -21.49 -12.78
CA SER A 59 -6.53 -20.94 -13.21
C SER A 59 -6.51 -20.51 -14.68
N GLY A 60 -7.23 -21.22 -15.54
CA GLY A 60 -7.41 -20.89 -16.96
C GLY A 60 -8.26 -19.64 -17.22
N GLY A 61 -9.00 -19.16 -16.22
CA GLY A 61 -9.87 -17.98 -16.28
C GLY A 61 -10.96 -18.08 -17.35
N CYS A 62 -11.33 -16.92 -17.85
CA CYS A 62 -12.43 -16.69 -18.76
C CYS A 62 -11.96 -16.00 -20.04
N VAL A 63 -12.65 -16.30 -21.14
CA VAL A 63 -12.45 -15.70 -22.47
C VAL A 63 -13.77 -15.08 -22.93
N ARG A 64 -13.70 -14.10 -23.84
CA ARG A 64 -14.90 -13.46 -24.37
C ARG A 64 -15.77 -14.49 -25.09
N ILE A 65 -17.07 -14.44 -24.83
CA ILE A 65 -18.07 -15.23 -25.57
C ILE A 65 -18.13 -14.71 -27.00
N THR A 66 -18.27 -13.38 -27.12
CA THR A 66 -18.35 -12.67 -28.40
C THR A 66 -17.13 -11.75 -28.54
N PRO A 67 -16.31 -11.89 -29.60
CA PRO A 67 -15.21 -10.96 -29.87
C PRO A 67 -15.71 -9.52 -30.02
N ILE A 68 -14.94 -8.55 -29.53
CA ILE A 68 -15.28 -7.13 -29.75
C ILE A 68 -15.06 -6.79 -31.23
N ASN A 69 -16.11 -6.32 -31.88
CA ASN A 69 -16.05 -5.68 -33.17
C ASN A 69 -16.36 -4.19 -33.01
N CYS A 70 -15.31 -3.36 -33.05
CA CYS A 70 -15.43 -1.91 -32.91
C CYS A 70 -16.24 -1.21 -34.02
N GLN A 71 -16.62 -1.93 -35.09
CA GLN A 71 -17.44 -1.39 -36.18
C GLN A 71 -18.95 -1.56 -35.95
N ASN A 72 -19.37 -2.64 -35.27
CA ASN A 72 -20.79 -3.00 -35.11
C ASN A 72 -21.40 -2.48 -33.80
N GLY A 73 -20.76 -1.47 -33.20
CA GLY A 73 -21.17 -0.90 -31.93
C GLY A 73 -20.73 -1.72 -30.72
N ASP A 74 -20.29 -1.01 -29.69
CA ASP A 74 -19.95 -1.55 -28.39
C ASP A 74 -20.37 -0.58 -27.29
N GLY A 75 -20.26 -1.02 -26.05
CA GLY A 75 -20.52 -0.18 -24.91
C GLY A 75 -19.81 -0.69 -23.67
N PHE A 76 -20.21 -0.14 -22.54
CA PHE A 76 -19.53 -0.39 -21.27
C PHE A 76 -20.53 -0.75 -20.19
N LEU A 77 -20.22 -1.79 -19.42
CA LEU A 77 -20.98 -2.23 -18.26
C LEU A 77 -20.19 -1.92 -16.98
N GLY A 78 -20.82 -1.17 -16.07
CA GLY A 78 -20.25 -0.92 -14.75
C GLY A 78 -20.34 -2.16 -13.85
N VAL A 79 -19.22 -2.52 -13.23
CA VAL A 79 -19.09 -3.59 -12.24
C VAL A 79 -18.42 -3.02 -11.00
N GLU A 80 -19.03 -3.22 -9.84
CA GLU A 80 -18.45 -2.89 -8.54
C GLU A 80 -17.36 -3.90 -8.20
N ALA A 81 -16.09 -3.48 -8.21
CA ALA A 81 -14.94 -4.31 -7.90
C ALA A 81 -13.73 -3.47 -7.44
N ASN A 82 -12.67 -4.13 -6.99
CA ASN A 82 -11.34 -3.52 -6.85
C ASN A 82 -10.70 -3.28 -8.23
N PHE A 83 -9.71 -2.37 -8.30
CA PHE A 83 -8.95 -2.15 -9.53
C PHE A 83 -8.22 -3.43 -10.00
N PRO A 84 -8.42 -3.87 -11.26
CA PRO A 84 -7.71 -5.01 -11.81
C PRO A 84 -6.20 -4.73 -11.90
N HIS A 85 -5.41 -5.78 -11.71
CA HIS A 85 -3.96 -5.73 -11.80
C HIS A 85 -3.47 -5.85 -13.26
N ARG A 86 -2.71 -4.87 -13.79
CA ARG A 86 -1.79 -5.06 -14.95
C ARG A 86 -0.84 -3.89 -15.24
N PHE A 87 0.29 -4.21 -15.86
CA PHE A 87 1.45 -3.38 -16.20
C PHE A 87 1.25 -2.28 -17.27
N GLN A 88 0.11 -2.26 -17.97
CA GLN A 88 -0.17 -1.29 -19.04
C GLN A 88 -1.45 -0.53 -18.72
N PHE A 89 -1.33 0.55 -17.94
CA PHE A 89 -2.40 1.52 -17.73
C PHE A 89 -1.93 2.90 -18.18
N GLN A 90 -2.84 3.68 -18.75
CA GLN A 90 -2.62 5.11 -18.97
C GLN A 90 -3.33 5.86 -17.85
N LEU A 91 -2.57 6.54 -17.00
CA LEU A 91 -3.11 7.44 -15.98
C LEU A 91 -3.16 8.86 -16.55
N ASN A 92 -4.36 9.43 -16.63
CA ASN A 92 -4.53 10.86 -16.90
C ASN A 92 -5.30 11.50 -15.74
N THR A 93 -4.69 12.47 -15.07
CA THR A 93 -5.15 13.05 -13.80
C THR A 93 -6.14 14.20 -13.96
N SER A 94 -6.69 14.42 -15.16
CA SER A 94 -7.64 15.52 -15.41
C SER A 94 -8.74 15.14 -16.41
N MET A 95 -9.15 13.87 -16.44
CA MET A 95 -10.18 13.38 -17.36
C MET A 95 -11.48 13.07 -16.64
N SER A 96 -12.59 13.54 -17.19
CA SER A 96 -13.95 13.20 -16.77
C SER A 96 -14.34 11.78 -17.21
N PHE A 97 -15.44 11.27 -16.65
CA PHE A 97 -16.01 9.97 -17.03
C PHE A 97 -16.26 9.85 -18.54
N ASN A 98 -16.87 10.86 -19.16
CA ASN A 98 -17.20 10.84 -20.58
C ASN A 98 -15.95 10.89 -21.47
N GLU A 99 -14.93 11.65 -21.06
CA GLU A 99 -13.65 11.70 -21.78
C GLU A 99 -12.87 10.39 -21.66
N CYS A 100 -12.85 9.79 -20.46
CA CYS A 100 -12.22 8.49 -20.23
C CYS A 100 -12.90 7.39 -21.06
N LYS A 101 -14.24 7.37 -21.07
CA LYS A 101 -15.05 6.48 -21.90
C LYS A 101 -14.72 6.67 -23.38
N ALA A 102 -14.75 7.90 -23.87
CA ALA A 102 -14.46 8.21 -25.27
C ALA A 102 -13.03 7.82 -25.67
N GLN A 103 -12.05 8.02 -24.78
CA GLN A 103 -10.66 7.65 -25.02
C GLN A 103 -10.47 6.13 -25.10
N CYS A 104 -11.11 5.37 -24.20
CA CYS A 104 -11.10 3.91 -24.27
C CYS A 104 -11.78 3.40 -25.56
N SER A 105 -12.89 4.02 -25.97
CA SER A 105 -13.58 3.67 -27.23
C SER A 105 -12.69 3.82 -28.48
N LYS A 106 -11.75 4.78 -28.50
CA LYS A 106 -10.84 5.00 -29.65
C LYS A 106 -9.87 3.83 -29.89
N SER A 107 -9.55 3.03 -28.87
CA SER A 107 -8.62 1.91 -28.99
C SER A 107 -9.36 0.60 -28.85
N CYS A 108 -9.47 -0.19 -29.93
CA CYS A 108 -10.20 -1.47 -29.91
C CYS A 108 -9.61 -2.49 -28.92
N SER A 109 -8.35 -2.32 -28.53
CA SER A 109 -7.68 -3.13 -27.51
C SER A 109 -8.08 -2.76 -26.07
N CYS A 110 -8.75 -1.62 -25.87
CA CYS A 110 -9.20 -1.20 -24.54
C CYS A 110 -10.31 -2.15 -24.06
N THR A 111 -10.06 -2.78 -22.91
CA THR A 111 -10.93 -3.83 -22.34
C THR A 111 -11.80 -3.29 -21.21
N ALA A 112 -11.30 -2.35 -20.42
CA ALA A 112 -12.07 -1.69 -19.38
C ALA A 112 -11.49 -0.31 -19.04
N PHE A 113 -12.26 0.52 -18.35
CA PHE A 113 -11.76 1.75 -17.73
C PHE A 113 -12.40 1.99 -16.37
N ALA A 114 -11.83 2.90 -15.58
CA ALA A 114 -12.39 3.35 -14.32
C ALA A 114 -12.01 4.81 -14.09
N THR A 115 -12.85 5.53 -13.35
CA THR A 115 -12.58 6.93 -12.99
C THR A 115 -12.46 7.06 -11.47
N PRO A 116 -11.26 6.86 -10.90
CA PRO A 116 -11.05 7.14 -9.49
C PRO A 116 -11.37 8.61 -9.19
N PHE A 117 -12.11 8.83 -8.11
CA PHE A 117 -12.33 10.16 -7.55
C PHE A 117 -11.55 10.25 -6.24
N ILE A 118 -10.43 10.98 -6.26
CA ILE A 118 -9.57 11.16 -5.09
C ILE A 118 -9.47 12.66 -4.84
N ASP A 119 -10.01 13.13 -3.71
CA ASP A 119 -9.88 14.51 -3.22
C ASP A 119 -10.19 15.61 -4.27
N GLY A 120 -11.24 15.44 -5.07
CA GLY A 120 -11.70 16.45 -6.04
C GLY A 120 -11.03 16.40 -7.42
N ILE A 121 -10.08 15.48 -7.62
CA ILE A 121 -9.41 15.25 -8.91
C ILE A 121 -9.97 13.95 -9.51
N SER A 122 -10.56 14.05 -10.71
CA SER A 122 -10.97 12.86 -11.47
C SER A 122 -9.82 12.33 -12.32
N GLY A 123 -9.45 11.08 -12.07
CA GLY A 123 -8.50 10.35 -12.90
C GLY A 123 -9.20 9.46 -13.92
N CYS A 124 -8.48 9.06 -14.97
CA CYS A 124 -8.86 7.99 -15.88
C CYS A 124 -7.83 6.85 -15.79
N LEU A 125 -8.31 5.63 -15.58
CA LEU A 125 -7.54 4.39 -15.66
C LEU A 125 -8.13 3.54 -16.78
N MET A 126 -7.29 3.02 -17.66
CA MET A 126 -7.70 2.16 -18.77
C MET A 126 -6.86 0.88 -18.77
N TRP A 127 -7.50 -0.26 -19.04
CA TRP A 127 -6.86 -1.56 -19.15
C TRP A 127 -6.90 -2.08 -20.58
N PHE A 128 -5.79 -2.66 -21.03
CA PHE A 128 -5.63 -3.28 -22.34
C PHE A 128 -5.35 -4.78 -22.17
N GLY A 129 -6.17 -5.62 -22.82
CA GLY A 129 -6.15 -7.08 -22.66
C GLY A 129 -6.89 -7.59 -21.41
N ASP A 130 -6.66 -8.87 -21.08
CA ASP A 130 -7.29 -9.52 -19.92
C ASP A 130 -7.17 -8.75 -18.59
N LEU A 131 -8.26 -8.76 -17.85
CA LEU A 131 -8.34 -8.21 -16.50
C LEU A 131 -7.98 -9.30 -15.49
N ILE A 132 -7.07 -9.03 -14.55
CA ILE A 132 -6.61 -10.02 -13.58
C ILE A 132 -6.83 -9.47 -12.18
N ASP A 133 -7.08 -10.37 -11.22
CA ASP A 133 -7.18 -10.06 -9.79
C ASP A 133 -8.40 -9.18 -9.41
N ILE A 134 -9.53 -9.44 -10.07
CA ILE A 134 -10.80 -8.76 -9.78
C ILE A 134 -11.52 -9.50 -8.66
N ARG A 135 -11.98 -8.76 -7.65
CA ARG A 135 -12.80 -9.23 -6.55
C ARG A 135 -13.86 -8.22 -6.15
N GLU A 136 -14.92 -8.72 -5.53
CA GLU A 136 -15.89 -7.90 -4.83
C GLU A 136 -15.27 -7.39 -3.51
N PRO A 137 -15.12 -6.08 -3.31
CA PRO A 137 -14.53 -5.55 -2.09
C PRO A 137 -15.46 -5.79 -0.89
N PRO A 138 -14.90 -6.11 0.29
CA PRO A 138 -15.67 -6.48 1.48
C PRO A 138 -16.44 -5.31 2.12
N GLU A 139 -16.09 -4.06 1.80
CA GLU A 139 -16.66 -2.85 2.40
C GLU A 139 -17.20 -1.88 1.35
N ALA A 140 -18.31 -1.20 1.67
CA ALA A 140 -18.98 -0.28 0.75
C ALA A 140 -18.09 0.90 0.31
N ASP A 141 -17.21 1.39 1.19
CA ASP A 141 -16.31 2.53 0.92
C ASP A 141 -15.10 2.16 0.04
N SER A 142 -14.88 0.86 -0.22
CA SER A 142 -13.82 0.35 -1.09
C SER A 142 -14.32 -0.03 -2.49
N LYS A 143 -15.60 0.18 -2.78
CA LYS A 143 -16.22 -0.16 -4.06
C LYS A 143 -15.84 0.84 -5.12
N VAL A 144 -15.16 0.37 -6.17
CA VAL A 144 -14.91 1.16 -7.37
C VAL A 144 -15.72 0.58 -8.53
N ASN A 145 -16.29 1.47 -9.35
CA ASN A 145 -16.93 1.08 -10.59
C ASN A 145 -15.88 0.95 -11.70
N ILE A 146 -15.70 -0.28 -12.19
CA ILE A 146 -14.94 -0.56 -13.40
C ILE A 146 -15.92 -0.82 -14.52
N TYR A 147 -15.67 -0.17 -15.65
CA TYR A 147 -16.53 -0.18 -16.82
C TYR A 147 -15.91 -1.10 -17.86
N ILE A 148 -16.44 -2.32 -17.97
CA ILE A 148 -15.94 -3.36 -18.87
C ILE A 148 -16.56 -3.16 -20.25
N ARG A 149 -15.73 -3.16 -21.28
CA ARG A 149 -16.16 -3.02 -22.67
C ARG A 149 -16.77 -4.33 -23.17
N LEU A 150 -17.99 -4.25 -23.70
CA LEU A 150 -18.78 -5.37 -24.21
C LEU A 150 -19.37 -5.04 -25.58
N PRO A 151 -19.56 -6.04 -26.47
CA PRO A 151 -20.36 -5.88 -27.68
C PRO A 151 -21.79 -5.42 -27.35
N ALA A 152 -22.41 -4.64 -28.25
CA ALA A 152 -23.77 -4.13 -28.04
C ALA A 152 -24.81 -5.24 -27.76
N SER A 153 -24.68 -6.40 -28.43
CA SER A 153 -25.56 -7.58 -28.23
C SER A 153 -25.57 -8.11 -26.79
N GLU A 154 -24.46 -7.99 -26.06
CA GLU A 154 -24.32 -8.46 -24.66
C GLU A 154 -24.92 -7.46 -23.66
N LEU A 155 -25.09 -6.20 -24.07
CA LEU A 155 -25.67 -5.14 -23.23
C LEU A 155 -27.21 -5.19 -23.23
N GLU A 156 -27.81 -5.69 -24.30
CA GLU A 156 -29.28 -5.75 -24.48
C GLU A 156 -29.95 -6.96 -23.80
N SER A 157 -29.17 -7.98 -23.38
CA SER A 157 -29.66 -9.26 -22.83
C SER A 157 -30.28 -9.19 -21.41
N ASN A 158 -30.75 -8.03 -20.92
CA ASN A 158 -31.26 -7.88 -19.55
C ASN A 158 -32.73 -8.30 -19.32
N ASN A 159 -33.39 -8.95 -20.28
CA ASN A 159 -34.83 -9.28 -20.15
C ASN A 159 -35.17 -10.73 -19.78
N VAL A 160 -34.23 -11.57 -19.33
CA VAL A 160 -34.57 -12.94 -18.89
C VAL A 160 -33.85 -13.35 -17.60
N LEU A 161 -34.68 -13.51 -16.55
CA LEU A 161 -34.55 -14.26 -15.29
C LEU A 161 -33.74 -13.72 -14.10
N GLY A 162 -34.46 -13.43 -12.99
CA GLY A 162 -33.86 -13.35 -11.65
C GLY A 162 -34.64 -12.53 -10.60
N LYS A 163 -35.93 -12.79 -10.36
CA LYS A 163 -36.65 -12.19 -9.20
C LYS A 163 -36.01 -12.67 -7.89
N LYS A 164 -35.13 -11.86 -7.27
CA LYS A 164 -34.75 -12.06 -5.86
C LYS A 164 -35.97 -11.78 -4.97
N LYS A 165 -36.44 -12.80 -4.23
CA LYS A 165 -37.52 -12.67 -3.23
C LYS A 165 -37.12 -11.62 -2.18
N LYS A 166 -37.87 -10.52 -2.10
CA LYS A 166 -37.77 -9.55 -0.99
C LYS A 166 -38.45 -10.13 0.25
N TRP A 167 -37.77 -10.07 1.39
CA TRP A 167 -38.33 -10.42 2.69
C TRP A 167 -39.40 -9.38 3.10
N PRO A 168 -40.43 -9.77 3.87
CA PRO A 168 -41.46 -8.84 4.29
C PRO A 168 -40.86 -7.79 5.23
N THR A 169 -40.95 -6.53 4.81
CA THR A 169 -40.41 -5.32 5.47
C THR A 169 -40.77 -5.19 6.96
N LYS A 170 -41.82 -5.88 7.43
CA LYS A 170 -42.27 -5.84 8.83
C LYS A 170 -41.29 -6.47 9.84
N ILE A 171 -40.46 -7.43 9.44
CA ILE A 171 -39.52 -8.11 10.36
C ILE A 171 -38.31 -7.22 10.70
N ILE A 172 -37.90 -6.36 9.77
CA ILE A 172 -36.74 -5.46 9.93
C ILE A 172 -37.01 -4.37 10.99
N PHE A 173 -38.23 -3.83 11.04
CA PHE A 173 -38.59 -2.78 11.99
C PHE A 173 -38.60 -3.25 13.46
N ILE A 174 -38.90 -4.53 13.70
CA ILE A 174 -38.94 -5.09 15.06
C ILE A 174 -37.51 -5.28 15.60
N LEU A 175 -36.59 -5.74 14.74
CA LEU A 175 -35.19 -5.96 15.12
C LEU A 175 -34.43 -4.65 15.38
N THR A 176 -34.72 -3.59 14.63
CA THR A 176 -34.08 -2.28 14.84
C THR A 176 -34.54 -1.61 16.13
N ALA A 177 -35.83 -1.70 16.48
CA ALA A 177 -36.36 -1.11 17.72
C ALA A 177 -35.78 -1.76 18.98
N VAL A 178 -35.62 -3.09 18.99
CA VAL A 178 -35.03 -3.82 20.11
C VAL A 178 -33.54 -3.49 20.27
N GLY A 179 -32.81 -3.37 19.15
CA GLY A 179 -31.39 -3.00 19.18
C GLY A 179 -31.13 -1.59 19.75
N VAL A 180 -32.01 -0.63 19.48
CA VAL A 180 -31.91 0.75 20.00
C VAL A 180 -32.17 0.81 21.50
N LEU A 181 -33.11 -0.01 22.02
CA LEU A 181 -33.38 -0.07 23.46
C LEU A 181 -32.20 -0.68 24.23
N ILE A 182 -31.58 -1.73 23.70
CA ILE A 182 -30.42 -2.39 24.33
C ILE A 182 -29.21 -1.45 24.32
N SER A 183 -28.96 -0.72 23.23
CA SER A 183 -27.84 0.23 23.15
C SER A 183 -28.01 1.42 24.10
N ALA A 184 -29.24 1.91 24.29
CA ALA A 184 -29.54 2.98 25.25
C ALA A 184 -29.27 2.55 26.71
N LEU A 185 -29.61 1.31 27.07
CA LEU A 185 -29.36 0.76 28.40
C LEU A 185 -27.85 0.57 28.68
N ILE A 186 -27.09 0.11 27.67
CA ILE A 186 -25.64 -0.04 27.77
C ILE A 186 -24.97 1.34 27.90
N CYS A 187 -25.35 2.31 27.08
CA CYS A 187 -24.85 3.68 27.16
C CYS A 187 -25.19 4.35 28.51
N GLY A 188 -26.41 4.14 29.03
CA GLY A 188 -26.82 4.61 30.35
C GLY A 188 -25.95 4.04 31.48
N GLY A 189 -25.65 2.75 31.43
CA GLY A 189 -24.76 2.08 32.38
C GLY A 189 -23.31 2.57 32.34
N ILE A 190 -22.78 2.85 31.14
CA ILE A 190 -21.42 3.38 30.96
C ILE A 190 -21.30 4.82 31.48
N LEU A 191 -22.32 5.64 31.26
CA LEU A 191 -22.36 7.03 31.74
C LEU A 191 -22.49 7.12 33.26
N LEU A 192 -23.25 6.20 33.89
CA LEU A 192 -23.30 6.10 35.36
C LEU A 192 -21.94 5.66 35.95
N LYS A 193 -21.25 4.72 35.30
CA LYS A 193 -19.92 4.25 35.75
C LYS A 193 -18.83 5.31 35.61
N ARG A 194 -18.92 6.18 34.59
CA ARG A 194 -17.97 7.29 34.36
C ARG A 194 -18.10 8.45 35.35
N ARG A 195 -19.21 8.60 36.08
CA ARG A 195 -19.36 9.63 37.12
C ARG A 195 -18.65 9.30 38.44
N LEU A 196 -18.26 8.05 38.66
CA LEU A 196 -17.64 7.60 39.92
C LEU A 196 -16.11 7.56 39.89
N THR A 197 -15.47 7.81 38.74
CA THR A 197 -14.01 7.80 38.62
C THR A 197 -13.53 8.95 37.75
N SER A 198 -13.27 10.11 38.36
CA SER A 198 -12.51 11.19 37.73
C SER A 198 -11.68 11.93 38.78
N LYS A 199 -10.38 11.62 38.84
CA LYS A 199 -9.33 12.47 39.40
C LYS A 199 -8.00 12.16 38.69
N GLY A 200 -7.34 13.23 38.22
CA GLY A 200 -5.93 13.29 37.79
C GLY A 200 -5.68 12.94 36.32
N GLU A 201 -4.77 13.56 35.58
CA GLU A 201 -3.81 14.64 35.85
C GLU A 201 -3.16 15.03 34.49
N GLU A 202 -2.91 16.32 34.25
CA GLU A 202 -2.18 16.81 33.07
C GLU A 202 -0.68 16.52 33.19
N ARG A 203 -0.03 16.07 32.11
CA ARG A 203 1.44 15.99 32.04
C ARG A 203 1.98 16.73 30.82
N LYS A 204 2.88 17.67 31.10
CA LYS A 204 3.58 18.58 30.18
C LYS A 204 4.54 17.83 29.25
N THR A 205 4.66 18.33 28.02
CA THR A 205 5.60 17.90 26.98
C THR A 205 6.91 18.70 27.11
N GLU A 206 8.02 18.03 27.42
CA GLU A 206 9.37 18.61 27.30
C GLU A 206 10.05 18.11 26.01
N GLY A 207 10.43 19.06 25.14
CA GLY A 207 11.09 18.81 23.86
C GLY A 207 12.53 18.34 24.02
N LEU A 208 12.98 17.46 23.11
CA LEU A 208 14.40 17.14 22.93
C LEU A 208 15.09 18.31 22.21
N GLU A 209 16.12 18.88 22.82
CA GLU A 209 17.01 19.83 22.15
C GLU A 209 18.00 19.08 21.25
N LEU A 210 17.94 19.35 19.95
CA LEU A 210 18.92 18.86 18.97
C LEU A 210 20.09 19.86 18.88
N PRO A 211 21.34 19.41 18.83
CA PRO A 211 22.48 20.30 18.61
C PRO A 211 22.36 21.00 17.25
N SER A 212 22.41 22.33 17.26
CA SER A 212 22.37 23.15 16.05
C SER A 212 23.79 23.58 15.65
N PHE A 213 24.12 23.40 14.38
CA PHE A 213 25.42 23.80 13.82
C PHE A 213 25.21 24.96 12.85
N GLY A 214 26.04 26.00 12.96
CA GLY A 214 26.03 27.13 12.02
C GLY A 214 26.55 26.71 10.64
N LEU A 215 26.02 27.32 9.58
CA LEU A 215 26.43 27.03 8.19
C LEU A 215 27.94 27.21 7.97
N ALA A 216 28.57 28.16 8.66
CA ALA A 216 30.02 28.38 8.61
C ALA A 216 30.79 27.16 9.15
N THR A 217 30.40 26.61 10.29
CA THR A 217 30.99 25.39 10.87
C THR A 217 30.85 24.21 9.92
N VAL A 218 29.68 24.07 9.29
CA VAL A 218 29.38 23.00 8.32
C VAL A 218 30.20 23.17 7.03
N ALA A 219 30.35 24.40 6.54
CA ALA A 219 31.15 24.72 5.37
C ALA A 219 32.63 24.45 5.62
N THR A 220 33.19 24.90 6.75
CA THR A 220 34.58 24.59 7.13
C THR A 220 34.78 23.08 7.27
N ALA A 221 33.86 22.37 7.92
CA ALA A 221 33.97 20.93 8.12
C ALA A 221 33.96 20.13 6.82
N THR A 222 33.32 20.63 5.76
CA THR A 222 33.18 19.95 4.45
C THR A 222 34.13 20.46 3.38
N ASP A 223 35.07 21.35 3.73
CA ASP A 223 35.92 22.08 2.77
C ASP A 223 35.07 22.82 1.72
N ASN A 224 34.13 23.63 2.22
CA ASN A 224 33.15 24.40 1.45
C ASN A 224 32.34 23.54 0.45
N PHE A 225 31.86 22.37 0.91
CA PHE A 225 31.13 21.40 0.08
C PHE A 225 31.92 20.95 -1.16
N SER A 226 33.23 20.76 -1.01
CA SER A 226 34.12 20.27 -2.06
C SER A 226 33.62 18.94 -2.65
N SER A 227 33.62 18.82 -3.98
CA SER A 227 33.23 17.59 -4.68
C SER A 227 34.11 16.39 -4.31
N LYS A 228 35.35 16.63 -3.86
CA LYS A 228 36.26 15.59 -3.36
C LYS A 228 35.76 14.90 -2.09
N ASN A 229 34.90 15.59 -1.33
CA ASN A 229 34.29 15.08 -0.11
C ASN A 229 32.89 14.52 -0.37
N MET A 230 32.37 14.53 -1.60
CA MET A 230 31.05 14.00 -1.91
C MET A 230 31.07 12.47 -1.81
N ILE A 231 30.21 11.93 -0.94
CA ILE A 231 30.10 10.48 -0.69
C ILE A 231 28.88 9.84 -1.37
N GLY A 232 27.95 10.65 -1.88
CA GLY A 232 26.83 10.18 -2.71
C GLY A 232 25.80 11.26 -2.98
N GLU A 233 24.99 11.06 -4.02
CA GLU A 233 23.88 11.96 -4.40
C GLU A 233 22.59 11.15 -4.54
N GLY A 234 21.53 11.60 -3.87
CA GLY A 234 20.19 10.98 -3.92
C GLY A 234 19.10 12.01 -4.22
N GLY A 235 17.82 11.58 -4.21
CA GLY A 235 16.67 12.44 -4.51
C GLY A 235 16.48 13.65 -3.58
N PHE A 236 17.21 13.69 -2.47
CA PHE A 236 17.18 14.79 -1.50
C PHE A 236 18.50 15.61 -1.51
N GLY A 237 19.38 15.38 -2.48
CA GLY A 237 20.61 16.12 -2.72
C GLY A 237 21.93 15.43 -2.29
N PRO A 238 23.07 16.07 -2.54
CA PRO A 238 24.39 15.50 -2.31
C PRO A 238 24.75 15.45 -0.82
N VAL A 239 25.45 14.38 -0.44
CA VAL A 239 25.99 14.15 0.91
C VAL A 239 27.51 14.27 0.84
N TYR A 240 28.08 15.05 1.76
CA TYR A 240 29.51 15.29 1.88
C TYR A 240 30.05 14.71 3.18
N ARG A 241 31.23 14.10 3.14
CA ARG A 241 32.03 13.80 4.32
C ARG A 241 32.61 15.10 4.86
N GLY A 242 32.50 15.32 6.15
CA GLY A 242 33.14 16.43 6.83
C GLY A 242 33.80 16.00 8.13
N ARG A 243 34.61 16.89 8.70
CA ARG A 243 35.22 16.73 10.02
C ARG A 243 35.07 18.04 10.79
N LEU A 244 34.37 17.99 11.92
CA LEU A 244 34.22 19.13 12.82
C LEU A 244 35.56 19.49 13.48
N SER A 245 35.65 20.69 14.07
CA SER A 245 36.87 21.20 14.71
C SER A 245 37.36 20.36 15.90
N ASP A 246 36.46 19.61 16.52
CA ASP A 246 36.75 18.65 17.59
C ASP A 246 37.25 17.29 17.07
N GLY A 247 37.39 17.13 15.74
CA GLY A 247 37.82 15.89 15.09
C GLY A 247 36.68 14.92 14.76
N GLN A 248 35.44 15.21 15.15
CA GLN A 248 34.29 14.34 14.88
C GLN A 248 34.01 14.27 13.37
N GLY A 249 33.98 13.05 12.83
CA GLY A 249 33.55 12.81 11.45
C GLY A 249 32.04 12.98 11.30
N VAL A 250 31.61 13.75 10.30
CA VAL A 250 30.20 14.03 10.03
C VAL A 250 29.86 13.74 8.56
N ALA A 251 28.59 13.40 8.31
CA ALA A 251 28.02 13.37 6.97
C ALA A 251 27.03 14.52 6.84
N VAL A 252 27.29 15.44 5.92
CA VAL A 252 26.50 16.66 5.71
C VAL A 252 25.68 16.50 4.45
N LYS A 253 24.35 16.37 4.61
CA LYS A 253 23.40 16.31 3.51
C LYS A 253 22.94 17.71 3.12
N ARG A 254 23.25 18.13 1.88
CA ARG A 254 22.80 19.42 1.33
C ARG A 254 21.56 19.19 0.48
N LEU A 255 20.47 19.90 0.78
CA LEU A 255 19.23 19.80 -0.01
C LEU A 255 19.46 20.39 -1.43
N SER A 256 19.25 19.57 -2.47
CA SER A 256 19.34 19.96 -3.89
C SER A 256 17.97 19.86 -4.57
N LYS A 257 17.73 20.69 -5.60
CA LYS A 257 16.51 20.69 -6.43
C LYS A 257 16.57 19.76 -7.66
N THR A 258 17.70 19.13 -7.97
CA THR A 258 17.83 18.24 -9.14
C THR A 258 18.70 17.03 -8.81
N SER A 259 18.30 15.83 -9.24
CA SER A 259 18.92 14.54 -8.89
C SER A 259 19.65 13.89 -10.07
N ARG A 260 20.91 13.51 -9.89
CA ARG A 260 21.61 12.50 -10.71
C ARG A 260 22.17 11.40 -9.81
N GLN A 261 22.10 10.14 -10.26
CA GLN A 261 22.62 8.96 -9.54
C GLN A 261 23.79 8.36 -10.31
N ASP A 262 24.95 8.22 -9.65
CA ASP A 262 26.09 7.49 -10.19
C ASP A 262 26.31 6.15 -9.45
N GLN A 263 26.79 5.18 -10.23
CA GLN A 263 27.17 3.82 -9.82
C GLN A 263 28.68 3.78 -9.62
N ASP A 264 29.21 3.26 -8.49
CA ASP A 264 30.42 2.41 -8.58
C ASP A 264 30.84 1.59 -7.35
N LYS A 265 31.58 0.51 -7.66
CA LYS A 265 32.31 -0.49 -6.82
C LYS A 265 31.48 -1.44 -5.92
N ARG A 266 31.34 -2.69 -6.37
CA ARG A 266 30.72 -3.80 -5.62
C ARG A 266 31.76 -4.52 -4.75
N THR A 267 31.75 -4.27 -3.44
CA THR A 267 32.36 -5.18 -2.46
C THR A 267 31.47 -6.42 -2.29
N ILE A 268 32.03 -7.61 -2.52
CA ILE A 268 31.28 -8.86 -2.35
C ILE A 268 31.29 -9.22 -0.87
N LEU A 269 30.14 -9.10 -0.20
CA LEU A 269 29.98 -9.48 1.20
C LEU A 269 29.66 -10.97 1.34
N SER A 270 30.36 -11.65 2.25
CA SER A 270 30.09 -13.04 2.63
C SER A 270 28.77 -13.17 3.39
N TRP A 271 28.17 -14.36 3.37
CA TRP A 271 26.87 -14.58 4.01
C TRP A 271 26.86 -14.31 5.53
N PRO A 272 27.87 -14.72 6.33
CA PRO A 272 27.95 -14.35 7.74
C PRO A 272 27.92 -12.83 7.94
N LYS A 273 28.65 -12.07 7.12
CA LYS A 273 28.66 -10.61 7.23
C LYS A 273 27.33 -9.98 6.83
N ARG A 274 26.64 -10.54 5.84
CA ARG A 274 25.28 -10.10 5.49
C ARG A 274 24.27 -10.38 6.60
N PHE A 275 24.41 -11.52 7.29
CA PHE A 275 23.59 -11.85 8.44
C PHE A 275 23.80 -10.85 9.59
N ASP A 276 25.05 -10.50 9.91
CA ASP A 276 25.36 -9.47 10.91
C ASP A 276 24.72 -8.11 10.57
N ILE A 277 24.75 -7.74 9.28
CA ILE A 277 24.10 -6.53 8.78
C ILE A 277 22.58 -6.62 8.94
N ILE A 278 21.96 -7.76 8.62
CA ILE A 278 20.53 -7.98 8.82
C ILE A 278 20.15 -7.82 10.29
N MET A 279 20.93 -8.42 11.20
CA MET A 279 20.70 -8.32 12.64
C MET A 279 20.84 -6.88 13.16
N GLY A 280 21.87 -6.16 12.71
CA GLY A 280 22.05 -4.75 13.09
C GLY A 280 20.92 -3.85 12.56
N ILE A 281 20.41 -4.10 11.36
CA ILE A 281 19.21 -3.40 10.84
C ILE A 281 18.01 -3.69 11.75
N ALA A 282 17.76 -4.96 12.07
CA ALA A 282 16.64 -5.35 12.94
C ALA A 282 16.69 -4.66 14.32
N HIS A 283 17.88 -4.57 14.93
CA HIS A 283 18.06 -3.83 16.19
C HIS A 283 17.77 -2.34 16.04
N GLY A 284 18.19 -1.72 14.92
CA GLY A 284 17.87 -0.32 14.64
C GLY A 284 16.36 -0.08 14.52
N PHE A 285 15.62 -1.00 13.92
CA PHE A 285 14.15 -0.92 13.82
C PHE A 285 13.47 -1.09 15.18
N LEU A 286 13.92 -2.08 15.96
CA LEU A 286 13.42 -2.29 17.31
C LEU A 286 13.57 -1.01 18.16
N TYR A 287 14.71 -0.34 18.02
CA TYR A 287 14.93 0.95 18.66
C TYR A 287 13.92 2.02 18.20
N LEU A 288 13.76 2.23 16.89
CA LEU A 288 12.83 3.25 16.38
C LEU A 288 11.37 3.00 16.79
N HIS A 289 10.97 1.73 16.86
CA HIS A 289 9.57 1.35 17.02
C HIS A 289 9.16 1.13 18.47
N HIS A 290 10.10 0.71 19.33
CA HIS A 290 9.82 0.27 20.69
C HIS A 290 10.71 0.93 21.75
N ASP A 291 12.03 0.89 21.57
CA ASP A 291 12.95 1.27 22.67
C ASP A 291 13.26 2.77 22.72
N SER A 292 12.96 3.50 21.66
CA SER A 292 13.07 4.96 21.65
C SER A 292 11.96 5.59 22.47
N ARG A 293 12.29 6.72 23.11
CA ARG A 293 11.34 7.50 23.95
C ARG A 293 10.07 7.90 23.19
N LEU A 294 10.17 8.07 21.88
CA LEU A 294 9.08 8.44 20.99
C LEU A 294 9.02 7.41 19.87
N LYS A 295 7.85 6.82 19.61
CA LYS A 295 7.66 5.87 18.50
C LYS A 295 7.85 6.59 17.17
N ILE A 296 8.86 6.19 16.40
CA ILE A 296 9.23 6.81 15.11
C ILE A 296 8.91 5.84 13.98
N ILE A 297 8.09 6.27 13.02
CA ILE A 297 7.88 5.57 11.75
C ILE A 297 8.69 6.28 10.67
N HIS A 298 9.58 5.56 9.99
CA HIS A 298 10.54 6.12 9.05
C HIS A 298 9.93 6.42 7.67
N ARG A 299 9.07 5.54 7.15
CA ARG A 299 8.32 5.66 5.88
C ARG A 299 9.12 5.70 4.57
N ASP A 300 10.45 5.58 4.62
CA ASP A 300 11.31 5.52 3.42
C ASP A 300 12.49 4.58 3.64
N ILE A 301 12.19 3.41 4.18
CA ILE A 301 13.17 2.35 4.36
C ILE A 301 13.53 1.77 2.99
N LYS A 302 14.82 1.73 2.68
CA LYS A 302 15.40 1.17 1.45
C LYS A 302 16.88 0.91 1.65
N THR A 303 17.47 0.09 0.77
CA THR A 303 18.91 -0.24 0.86
C THR A 303 19.81 0.99 0.79
N SER A 304 19.47 2.02 0.02
CA SER A 304 20.25 3.27 -0.04
C SER A 304 20.21 4.11 1.25
N ASN A 305 19.26 3.83 2.15
CA ASN A 305 19.11 4.51 3.43
C ASN A 305 19.69 3.69 4.60
N ILE A 306 20.26 2.51 4.31
CA ILE A 306 21.07 1.75 5.26
C ILE A 306 22.54 2.02 4.95
N LEU A 307 23.17 2.84 5.79
CA LEU A 307 24.60 3.14 5.67
C LEU A 307 25.39 2.06 6.39
N LEU A 308 26.58 1.75 5.87
CA LEU A 308 27.55 0.89 6.55
C LEU A 308 28.70 1.76 7.03
N ASP A 309 29.09 1.62 8.29
CA ASP A 309 30.29 2.27 8.81
C ASP A 309 31.57 1.51 8.41
N GLU A 310 32.73 1.97 8.89
CA GLU A 310 34.04 1.40 8.57
C GLU A 310 34.21 -0.06 9.05
N TYR A 311 33.40 -0.51 10.01
CA TYR A 311 33.36 -1.88 10.51
C TYR A 311 32.21 -2.70 9.88
N LEU A 312 31.53 -2.13 8.88
CA LEU A 312 30.35 -2.66 8.20
C LEU A 312 29.16 -2.89 9.16
N ASN A 313 29.03 -2.06 10.19
CA ASN A 313 27.81 -2.04 11.00
C ASN A 313 26.75 -1.18 10.30
N PRO A 314 25.49 -1.64 10.24
CA PRO A 314 24.41 -0.89 9.62
C PRO A 314 23.95 0.28 10.48
N LYS A 315 23.63 1.39 9.83
CA LYS A 315 23.01 2.58 10.42
C LYS A 315 21.84 3.04 9.56
N ILE A 316 20.65 3.11 10.16
CA ILE A 316 19.47 3.65 9.49
C ILE A 316 19.64 5.16 9.35
N SER A 317 19.34 5.69 8.16
CA SER A 317 19.55 7.09 7.81
C SER A 317 18.36 7.65 7.03
N ASP A 318 18.33 8.96 6.87
CA ASP A 318 17.34 9.69 6.07
C ASP A 318 15.91 9.73 6.64
N PHE A 319 15.80 10.27 7.86
CA PHE A 319 14.54 10.50 8.55
C PHE A 319 13.72 11.69 7.99
N GLY A 320 14.02 12.18 6.78
CA GLY A 320 13.33 13.34 6.19
C GLY A 320 11.82 13.11 5.97
N LEU A 321 11.41 11.85 5.83
CA LEU A 321 10.01 11.45 5.75
C LEU A 321 9.46 10.84 7.04
N ALA A 322 10.27 10.76 8.10
CA ALA A 322 9.87 10.12 9.34
C ALA A 322 8.77 10.91 10.06
N ARG A 323 8.01 10.20 10.88
CA ARG A 323 6.93 10.75 11.70
C ARG A 323 7.02 10.19 13.11
N ILE A 324 6.81 11.09 14.08
CA ILE A 324 6.70 10.71 15.49
C ILE A 324 5.21 10.48 15.76
N VAL A 325 4.89 9.27 16.21
CA VAL A 325 3.51 8.88 16.53
C VAL A 325 3.34 8.90 18.04
N GLY A 326 2.41 9.73 18.51
CA GLY A 326 2.10 9.89 19.93
C GLY A 326 0.69 9.42 20.26
N GLY A 327 0.52 8.74 21.40
CA GLY A 327 -0.78 8.47 22.02
C GLY A 327 -1.64 7.41 21.30
N GLY A 328 -1.63 6.18 21.80
CA GLY A 328 -2.68 5.15 21.66
C GLY A 328 -3.07 4.65 20.26
N HIS A 329 -2.75 5.38 19.19
CA HIS A 329 -3.10 5.05 17.81
C HIS A 329 -1.87 4.46 17.11
N ASP A 330 -1.96 3.19 16.73
CA ASP A 330 -0.86 2.48 16.04
C ASP A 330 -0.83 2.71 14.52
N ILE A 331 -1.86 3.34 13.96
CA ILE A 331 -2.03 3.60 12.53
C ILE A 331 -2.33 5.09 12.35
N GLU A 332 -1.52 5.75 11.52
CA GLU A 332 -1.74 7.13 11.07
C GLU A 332 -2.10 7.18 9.59
N ARG A 333 -2.72 8.29 9.16
CA ARG A 333 -3.11 8.50 7.76
C ARG A 333 -2.56 9.81 7.23
N THR A 334 -2.07 9.80 5.99
CA THR A 334 -1.60 10.99 5.30
C THR A 334 -2.21 11.10 3.91
N LYS A 335 -2.51 12.33 3.49
CA LYS A 335 -2.95 12.63 2.12
C LYS A 335 -1.80 12.69 1.11
N ARG A 336 -0.57 12.87 1.60
CA ARG A 336 0.62 12.98 0.76
C ARG A 336 1.48 11.73 0.92
N VAL A 337 1.24 10.76 0.04
CA VAL A 337 2.04 9.54 -0.06
C VAL A 337 3.39 9.91 -0.69
N ILE A 338 4.46 9.74 0.09
CA ILE A 338 5.83 9.99 -0.35
C ILE A 338 6.67 8.85 0.20
N GLY A 339 7.43 8.21 -0.67
CA GLY A 339 8.31 7.11 -0.33
C GLY A 339 8.87 6.50 -1.60
N THR A 340 9.73 5.50 -1.45
CA THR A 340 10.39 4.88 -2.60
C THR A 340 9.58 3.70 -3.14
N TYR A 341 9.19 3.78 -4.41
CA TYR A 341 8.46 2.70 -5.10
C TYR A 341 9.22 1.36 -5.05
N GLY A 342 8.49 0.28 -4.83
CA GLY A 342 9.01 -1.07 -4.60
C GLY A 342 9.35 -1.40 -3.14
N TYR A 343 9.50 -0.40 -2.26
CA TYR A 343 9.65 -0.63 -0.81
C TYR A 343 8.40 -0.25 -0.02
N MET A 344 7.51 0.58 -0.57
CA MET A 344 6.31 1.03 0.13
C MET A 344 5.33 -0.10 0.37
N ALA A 345 4.83 -0.19 1.60
CA ALA A 345 3.74 -1.09 1.95
C ALA A 345 2.46 -0.74 1.17
N PRO A 346 1.67 -1.73 0.73
CA PRO A 346 0.51 -1.50 -0.11
C PRO A 346 -0.54 -0.61 0.59
N GLU A 347 -0.79 -0.80 1.88
CA GLU A 347 -1.72 0.04 2.64
C GLU A 347 -1.26 1.50 2.74
N TYR A 348 0.06 1.74 2.70
CA TYR A 348 0.61 3.09 2.63
C TYR A 348 0.51 3.69 1.23
N ALA A 349 0.79 2.89 0.20
CA ALA A 349 0.74 3.32 -1.19
C ALA A 349 -0.68 3.65 -1.67
N PHE A 350 -1.67 2.83 -1.27
CA PHE A 350 -3.05 2.96 -1.71
C PHE A 350 -3.90 3.85 -0.80
N ASP A 351 -3.83 3.65 0.52
CA ASP A 351 -4.72 4.34 1.46
C ASP A 351 -4.04 5.52 2.18
N GLY A 352 -2.73 5.71 1.99
CA GLY A 352 -1.94 6.65 2.77
C GLY A 352 -1.87 6.28 4.26
N LYS A 353 -2.20 5.04 4.62
CA LYS A 353 -2.13 4.54 6.00
C LYS A 353 -0.70 4.08 6.27
N PHE A 354 -0.05 4.64 7.28
CA PHE A 354 1.28 4.19 7.68
C PHE A 354 1.27 3.81 9.15
N SER A 355 2.03 2.78 9.45
CA SER A 355 2.24 2.27 10.78
C SER A 355 3.65 1.73 10.91
N VAL A 356 3.97 1.27 12.10
CA VAL A 356 5.14 0.43 12.38
C VAL A 356 5.24 -0.74 11.38
N LYS A 357 4.09 -1.35 11.02
CA LYS A 357 4.05 -2.49 10.09
C LYS A 357 4.41 -2.11 8.66
N SER A 358 4.14 -0.87 8.26
CA SER A 358 4.50 -0.37 6.94
C SER A 358 6.03 -0.27 6.78
N ASP A 359 6.76 0.12 7.84
CA ASP A 359 8.23 0.07 7.88
C ASP A 359 8.75 -1.38 7.85
N ILE A 360 8.09 -2.31 8.54
CA ILE A 360 8.46 -3.74 8.53
C ILE A 360 8.32 -4.35 7.13
N PHE A 361 7.27 -3.99 6.38
CA PHE A 361 7.15 -4.41 4.98
C PHE A 361 8.35 -3.95 4.15
N SER A 362 8.71 -2.66 4.25
CA SER A 362 9.88 -2.10 3.56
C SER A 362 11.18 -2.78 3.97
N MET A 363 11.33 -3.14 5.26
CA MET A 363 12.45 -3.92 5.76
C MET A 363 12.50 -5.30 5.11
N GLY A 364 11.37 -5.98 4.93
CA GLY A 364 11.30 -7.27 4.23
C GLY A 364 11.88 -7.20 2.80
N VAL A 365 11.58 -6.13 2.07
CA VAL A 365 12.16 -5.89 0.74
C VAL A 365 13.69 -5.70 0.81
N VAL A 366 14.18 -4.95 1.81
CA VAL A 366 15.63 -4.79 2.07
C VAL A 366 16.31 -6.13 2.36
N LEU A 367 15.69 -6.99 3.18
CA LEU A 367 16.21 -8.33 3.48
C LEU A 367 16.34 -9.17 2.21
N LEU A 368 15.35 -9.10 1.33
CA LEU A 368 15.33 -9.88 0.08
C LEU A 368 16.41 -9.41 -0.90
N GLU A 369 16.73 -8.11 -0.94
CA GLU A 369 17.90 -7.61 -1.67
C GLU A 369 19.23 -8.13 -1.09
N ILE A 370 19.36 -8.15 0.24
CA ILE A 370 20.58 -8.64 0.91
C ILE A 370 20.79 -10.14 0.67
N VAL A 371 19.72 -10.94 0.80
CA VAL A 371 19.74 -12.40 0.59
C VAL A 371 20.02 -12.73 -0.87
N SER A 372 19.30 -12.09 -1.81
CA SER A 372 19.42 -12.41 -3.23
C SER A 372 20.68 -11.84 -3.89
N GLY A 373 21.27 -10.77 -3.30
CA GLY A 373 22.35 -10.02 -3.93
C GLY A 373 21.97 -9.32 -5.24
N LYS A 374 20.67 -9.32 -5.60
CA LYS A 374 20.13 -8.64 -6.76
C LYS A 374 19.55 -7.31 -6.30
N LYS A 375 19.89 -6.23 -7.01
CA LYS A 375 19.14 -4.97 -6.86
C LYS A 375 17.68 -5.24 -7.22
N LYS A 376 16.75 -4.54 -6.57
CA LYS A 376 15.36 -4.53 -7.00
C LYS A 376 15.28 -4.32 -8.51
N VAL A 377 14.61 -5.23 -9.20
CA VAL A 377 14.22 -5.04 -10.60
C VAL A 377 13.01 -4.12 -10.56
N SER A 378 12.95 -3.12 -11.45
CA SER A 378 11.89 -2.09 -11.48
C SER A 378 10.47 -2.64 -11.56
N ASP A 379 10.30 -3.93 -11.89
CA ASP A 379 9.02 -4.51 -12.31
C ASP A 379 8.66 -5.82 -11.58
N THR A 380 9.18 -6.08 -10.38
CA THR A 380 8.81 -7.31 -9.63
C THR A 380 8.37 -6.97 -8.20
N TRP A 381 7.10 -7.23 -7.89
CA TRP A 381 6.62 -7.27 -6.50
C TRP A 381 7.32 -8.43 -5.81
N ILE A 382 8.21 -8.13 -4.86
CA ILE A 382 8.81 -9.17 -4.03
C ILE A 382 7.75 -9.61 -3.02
N THR A 383 7.33 -10.87 -3.10
CA THR A 383 6.48 -11.52 -2.10
C THR A 383 7.24 -11.59 -0.77
N VAL A 384 6.97 -10.66 0.15
CA VAL A 384 7.38 -10.80 1.55
C VAL A 384 6.36 -11.72 2.21
N ILE A 385 6.75 -12.96 2.46
CA ILE A 385 6.02 -13.86 3.36
C ILE A 385 6.18 -13.26 4.76
N ALA A 386 5.11 -12.67 5.31
CA ALA A 386 5.05 -12.29 6.71
C ALA A 386 4.53 -13.49 7.52
N PHE A 387 5.29 -13.93 8.51
CA PHE A 387 4.85 -14.91 9.51
C PHE A 387 4.18 -14.21 10.70
#